data_AF-A0A2N2FHU1-F1
#
_entry.id   AF-A0A2N2FHU1-F1
#
_cell.length_a   1.000
_cell.length_b   1.000
_cell.length_c   1.000
_cell.angle_alpha   90.00
_cell.angle_beta   90.00
_cell.angle_gamma   90.00
#
_symmetry.space_group_name_H-M   'P 1'
#
loop_
_entity.id
_entity.type
_entity.pdbx_description
1 polymer ?
#
loop_
_entity_poly.entity_id
_entity_poly.type
_entity_poly.pdbx_seq_one_letter_code
_entity_poly.pdbx_strand_id
1 'polypeptide(L)'
;MGTACSMARRKSAPQRPLLRAQPQAMLLALLLTLCLVAPALAQVSAEDARSEANATQANATQASAVAHKATPPEFLPKPGDPPAGATWTEPKTGMVFNWVPPGCFIMGSPADEPGRNPDEGPQHEVCVSGFWLGATEVTQGQWKAVLGKNPSLIANGDDYPVDMISWDMAKAYAKALGKKSGQTFRLPTEAEWEYAARAGTLTPYAFGDAISQDQASFEKRYSLPAERTVSKRKSRKSRRKTARPKVRTWPNMHTNVVASFQPNAFGLHDMHGNLWEWCEDVYDAHYYDRSPRENPQNASEGVSRVLRGGSWVTKASTLRSANRSRGWPDLHTAFYGLRLLRPRAESKDGPAKISHR
;
A
#
# COMPACT_ATOMS: atom_id res chain seq x y z
N MET A 1 12.57 -75.09 30.75
CA MET A 1 13.34 -75.50 29.57
C MET A 1 13.75 -74.21 28.86
N GLY A 2 14.99 -73.72 28.78
CA GLY A 2 16.32 -74.21 29.12
C GLY A 2 17.29 -73.71 28.03
N THR A 3 18.21 -72.79 28.37
CA THR A 3 19.62 -72.62 27.87
C THR A 3 19.89 -72.40 26.36
N ALA A 4 20.93 -71.72 25.84
CA ALA A 4 22.15 -71.01 26.27
C ALA A 4 22.73 -70.29 25.00
N CYS A 5 23.27 -69.06 25.05
CA CYS A 5 24.68 -68.68 25.21
C CYS A 5 25.70 -69.22 24.16
N SER A 6 26.42 -68.32 23.47
CA SER A 6 27.86 -68.51 23.15
C SER A 6 28.55 -67.17 22.83
N MET A 7 29.60 -66.86 23.61
CA MET A 7 30.63 -65.85 23.35
C MET A 7 31.86 -66.51 22.71
N ALA A 8 32.65 -65.77 21.93
CA ALA A 8 34.11 -65.92 21.95
C ALA A 8 34.85 -64.62 21.59
N ARG A 9 35.78 -64.23 22.48
CA ARG A 9 36.73 -63.10 22.43
C ARG A 9 38.06 -63.50 21.78
N ARG A 10 38.90 -62.47 21.46
CA ARG A 10 40.37 -62.28 21.72
C ARG A 10 41.07 -61.70 20.47
N LYS A 11 42.05 -60.79 20.49
CA LYS A 11 43.15 -60.45 21.44
C LYS A 11 43.78 -59.07 21.06
N SER A 12 44.49 -58.46 22.00
CA SER A 12 45.17 -57.15 21.95
C SER A 12 46.71 -57.22 21.86
N ALA A 13 47.32 -56.25 21.14
CA ALA A 13 48.63 -55.54 21.27
C ALA A 13 49.98 -56.32 21.40
N PRO A 14 51.14 -55.75 20.94
CA PRO A 14 51.89 -54.74 21.71
C PRO A 14 52.64 -53.64 20.89
N GLN A 15 53.23 -52.66 21.61
CA GLN A 15 53.97 -51.47 21.14
C GLN A 15 55.51 -51.54 21.37
N ARG A 16 56.24 -50.58 20.72
CA ARG A 16 57.56 -49.90 21.04
C ARG A 16 58.80 -50.40 20.27
N PRO A 17 59.92 -49.61 20.16
CA PRO A 17 60.28 -48.27 20.69
C PRO A 17 60.92 -47.25 19.69
N LEU A 18 61.26 -46.07 20.25
CA LEU A 18 61.89 -44.84 19.72
C LEU A 18 63.32 -44.99 19.15
N LEU A 19 63.71 -44.11 18.21
CA LEU A 19 65.10 -43.67 18.03
C LEU A 19 65.19 -42.20 17.57
N ARG A 20 66.14 -41.49 18.19
CA ARG A 20 66.44 -40.05 18.12
C ARG A 20 67.74 -39.90 17.33
N ALA A 21 67.79 -39.03 16.31
CA ALA A 21 69.04 -38.54 15.72
C ALA A 21 68.81 -37.16 15.03
N GLN A 22 69.76 -36.25 15.24
CA GLN A 22 69.88 -34.87 14.75
C GLN A 22 71.36 -34.67 14.33
N PRO A 23 71.79 -33.56 13.68
CA PRO A 23 71.63 -33.18 12.27
C PRO A 23 73.03 -32.86 11.64
N GLN A 24 73.07 -32.07 10.55
CA GLN A 24 74.22 -31.36 9.97
C GLN A 24 75.01 -32.05 8.84
N ALA A 25 74.51 -31.94 7.60
CA ALA A 25 75.36 -31.92 6.39
C ALA A 25 74.67 -31.42 5.09
N MET A 26 73.38 -31.07 5.07
CA MET A 26 72.64 -30.74 3.83
C MET A 26 72.08 -29.30 3.74
N LEU A 27 72.64 -28.31 4.46
CA LEU A 27 72.09 -26.94 4.44
C LEU A 27 72.86 -25.93 3.57
N LEU A 28 74.05 -26.25 3.05
CA LEU A 28 74.81 -25.28 2.25
C LEU A 28 74.59 -25.33 0.73
N ALA A 29 74.03 -26.41 0.19
CA ALA A 29 73.84 -26.55 -1.27
C ALA A 29 72.50 -25.98 -1.79
N LEU A 30 71.53 -25.68 -0.91
CA LEU A 30 70.21 -25.17 -1.32
C LEU A 30 70.12 -23.62 -1.34
N LEU A 31 71.11 -22.92 -0.77
CA LEU A 31 71.06 -21.46 -0.60
C LEU A 31 71.56 -20.67 -1.83
N LEU A 32 72.22 -21.30 -2.80
CA LEU A 32 72.81 -20.61 -3.95
C LEU A 32 71.94 -20.59 -5.22
N THR A 33 70.89 -21.41 -5.31
CA THR A 33 69.91 -21.36 -6.41
C THR A 33 68.70 -20.49 -6.12
N LEU A 34 68.47 -20.08 -4.87
CA LEU A 34 67.34 -19.22 -4.49
C LEU A 34 67.56 -17.73 -4.79
N CYS A 35 68.81 -17.28 -4.99
CA CYS A 35 69.14 -15.86 -5.14
C CYS A 35 68.97 -15.28 -6.56
N LEU A 36 68.68 -16.09 -7.59
CA LEU A 36 68.52 -15.58 -8.97
C LEU A 36 67.08 -15.63 -9.52
N VAL A 37 66.12 -16.25 -8.81
CA VAL A 37 64.72 -16.35 -9.28
C VAL A 37 63.78 -15.36 -8.56
N ALA A 38 64.17 -14.88 -7.37
CA ALA A 38 63.35 -13.97 -6.56
C ALA A 38 63.03 -12.60 -7.21
N PRO A 39 63.94 -11.94 -7.97
CA PRO A 39 63.62 -10.62 -8.54
C PRO A 39 62.63 -10.67 -9.72
N ALA A 40 62.61 -11.77 -10.48
CA ALA A 40 61.75 -11.91 -11.66
C ALA A 40 60.27 -12.18 -11.31
N LEU A 41 60.02 -12.99 -10.26
CA LEU A 41 58.65 -13.26 -9.78
C LEU A 41 57.99 -12.03 -9.14
N ALA A 42 58.77 -11.13 -8.54
CA ALA A 42 58.26 -9.91 -7.94
C ALA A 42 57.78 -8.87 -8.98
N GLN A 43 58.40 -8.82 -10.17
CA GLN A 43 58.00 -7.89 -11.22
C GLN A 43 56.71 -8.31 -11.93
N VAL A 44 56.56 -9.61 -12.24
CA VAL A 44 55.34 -10.15 -12.85
C VAL A 44 54.12 -9.95 -11.93
N SER A 45 54.27 -10.23 -10.63
CA SER A 45 53.19 -10.02 -9.66
C SER A 45 52.78 -8.56 -9.48
N ALA A 46 53.68 -7.60 -9.73
CA ALA A 46 53.39 -6.17 -9.60
C ALA A 46 52.69 -5.58 -10.84
N GLU A 47 52.96 -6.14 -12.03
CA GLU A 47 52.28 -5.76 -13.27
C GLU A 47 50.85 -6.32 -13.33
N ASP A 48 50.64 -7.56 -12.90
CA ASP A 48 49.31 -8.17 -12.80
C ASP A 48 48.42 -7.42 -11.80
N ALA A 49 48.97 -7.06 -10.63
CA ALA A 49 48.24 -6.28 -9.63
C ALA A 49 47.88 -4.86 -10.11
N ARG A 50 48.74 -4.23 -10.94
CA ARG A 50 48.44 -2.92 -11.55
C ARG A 50 47.41 -3.03 -12.68
N SER A 51 47.43 -4.13 -13.43
CA SER A 51 46.43 -4.44 -14.46
C SER A 51 45.04 -4.63 -13.85
N GLU A 52 44.93 -5.41 -12.78
CA GLU A 52 43.68 -5.63 -12.04
C GLU A 52 43.18 -4.35 -11.36
N ALA A 53 44.07 -3.56 -10.74
CA ALA A 53 43.69 -2.29 -10.13
C ALA A 53 43.15 -1.29 -11.17
N ASN A 54 43.79 -1.19 -12.34
CA ASN A 54 43.34 -0.31 -13.43
C ASN A 54 42.02 -0.79 -14.05
N ALA A 55 41.82 -2.12 -14.19
CA ALA A 55 40.56 -2.68 -14.67
C ALA A 55 39.41 -2.45 -13.67
N THR A 56 39.69 -2.56 -12.37
CA THR A 56 38.72 -2.31 -11.29
C THR A 56 38.36 -0.83 -11.21
N GLN A 57 39.33 0.06 -11.39
CA GLN A 57 39.09 1.51 -11.42
C GLN A 57 38.37 1.95 -12.70
N ALA A 58 38.68 1.35 -13.87
CA ALA A 58 37.94 1.58 -15.11
C ALA A 58 36.48 1.10 -15.03
N ASN A 59 36.23 -0.06 -14.42
CA ASN A 59 34.88 -0.55 -14.16
C ASN A 59 34.12 0.30 -13.13
N ALA A 60 34.80 0.80 -12.08
CA ALA A 60 34.19 1.71 -11.11
C ALA A 60 33.87 3.08 -11.74
N THR A 61 34.71 3.56 -12.66
CA THR A 61 34.48 4.84 -13.37
C THR A 61 33.36 4.69 -14.41
N GLN A 62 33.25 3.55 -15.09
CA GLN A 62 32.11 3.24 -15.97
C GLN A 62 30.82 3.00 -15.19
N ALA A 63 30.85 2.33 -14.04
CA ALA A 63 29.68 2.17 -13.16
C ALA A 63 29.19 3.50 -12.59
N SER A 64 30.12 4.40 -12.22
CA SER A 64 29.80 5.76 -11.76
C SER A 64 29.27 6.67 -12.89
N ALA A 65 29.73 6.47 -14.13
CA ALA A 65 29.23 7.23 -15.29
C ALA A 65 27.82 6.79 -15.73
N VAL A 66 27.45 5.53 -15.50
CA VAL A 66 26.08 5.03 -15.77
C VAL A 66 25.11 5.46 -14.66
N ALA A 67 25.56 5.54 -13.41
CA ALA A 67 24.73 5.97 -12.27
C ALA A 67 24.25 7.43 -12.35
N HIS A 68 24.99 8.32 -13.03
CA HIS A 68 24.62 9.74 -13.19
C HIS A 68 23.54 10.01 -14.26
N LYS A 69 23.01 8.97 -14.93
CA LYS A 69 21.96 9.10 -15.95
C LYS A 69 20.66 8.37 -15.63
N ALA A 70 20.61 7.59 -14.54
CA ALA A 70 19.38 6.90 -14.14
C ALA A 70 18.54 7.82 -13.24
N THR A 71 17.34 8.17 -13.70
CA THR A 71 16.32 8.77 -12.81
C THR A 71 16.11 7.82 -11.63
N PRO A 72 16.19 8.30 -10.37
CA PRO A 72 15.95 7.45 -9.20
C PRO A 72 14.58 6.74 -9.32
N PRO A 73 14.49 5.47 -8.88
CA PRO A 73 13.22 4.74 -8.88
C PRO A 73 12.10 5.56 -8.23
N GLU A 74 10.89 5.46 -8.77
CA GLU A 74 9.81 6.38 -8.44
C GLU A 74 9.36 6.29 -6.96
N PHE A 75 9.55 5.11 -6.37
CA PHE A 75 9.29 4.75 -4.98
C PHE A 75 10.39 5.17 -3.99
N LEU A 76 11.38 5.96 -4.42
CA LEU A 76 12.32 6.63 -3.53
C LEU A 76 11.94 8.10 -3.32
N PRO A 77 12.24 8.67 -2.13
CA PRO A 77 12.12 10.11 -1.88
C PRO A 77 12.93 10.92 -2.90
N LYS A 78 12.31 11.96 -3.45
CA LYS A 78 12.98 12.94 -4.32
C LYS A 78 13.27 14.24 -3.57
N PRO A 79 14.32 15.00 -3.95
CA PRO A 79 14.54 16.33 -3.41
C PRO A 79 13.30 17.21 -3.54
N GLY A 80 12.87 17.82 -2.44
CA GLY A 80 11.66 18.64 -2.39
C GLY A 80 10.37 17.87 -2.10
N ASP A 81 10.41 16.53 -1.95
CA ASP A 81 9.28 15.79 -1.41
C ASP A 81 8.98 16.27 0.03
N PRO A 82 7.71 16.55 0.37
CA PRO A 82 7.31 16.94 1.72
C PRO A 82 7.60 15.84 2.76
N PRO A 83 7.65 16.17 4.07
CA PRO A 83 7.64 15.16 5.12
C PRO A 83 6.29 14.42 5.14
N ALA A 84 6.29 13.18 5.64
CA ALA A 84 5.08 12.38 5.79
C ALA A 84 4.01 13.15 6.59
N GLY A 85 2.76 13.13 6.12
CA GLY A 85 1.65 13.84 6.75
C GLY A 85 1.65 15.37 6.53
N ALA A 86 2.60 15.93 5.78
CA ALA A 86 2.54 17.34 5.39
C ALA A 86 1.21 17.64 4.69
N THR A 87 0.67 18.82 4.90
CA THR A 87 -0.68 19.17 4.43
C THR A 87 -0.64 20.16 3.27
N TRP A 88 -1.52 19.93 2.28
CA TRP A 88 -1.84 20.86 1.20
C TRP A 88 -3.35 21.03 1.10
N THR A 89 -3.84 22.26 1.01
CA THR A 89 -5.27 22.57 0.88
C THR A 89 -5.60 23.00 -0.55
N GLU A 90 -6.57 22.36 -1.17
CA GLU A 90 -7.06 22.72 -2.50
C GLU A 90 -7.86 24.03 -2.42
N PRO A 91 -7.42 25.10 -3.12
CA PRO A 91 -7.93 26.45 -2.88
C PRO A 91 -9.37 26.69 -3.34
N LYS A 92 -9.97 25.85 -4.19
CA LYS A 92 -11.34 26.04 -4.70
C LYS A 92 -12.42 25.37 -3.85
N THR A 93 -12.05 24.39 -3.05
CA THR A 93 -12.98 23.55 -2.26
C THR A 93 -12.62 23.49 -0.78
N GLY A 94 -11.40 23.87 -0.40
CA GLY A 94 -10.90 23.68 0.95
C GLY A 94 -10.55 22.21 1.27
N MET A 95 -10.54 21.33 0.27
CA MET A 95 -10.16 19.93 0.47
C MET A 95 -8.71 19.84 0.96
N VAL A 96 -8.53 19.18 2.09
CA VAL A 96 -7.22 18.95 2.70
C VAL A 96 -6.65 17.64 2.16
N PHE A 97 -5.41 17.66 1.70
CA PHE A 97 -4.64 16.49 1.30
C PHE A 97 -3.40 16.39 2.15
N ASN A 98 -3.04 15.18 2.56
CA ASN A 98 -1.81 14.90 3.27
C ASN A 98 -0.84 14.11 2.40
N TRP A 99 0.45 14.41 2.57
CA TRP A 99 1.52 13.78 1.84
C TRP A 99 1.76 12.36 2.34
N VAL A 100 1.64 11.41 1.42
CA VAL A 100 1.99 10.00 1.61
C VAL A 100 3.35 9.79 0.94
N PRO A 101 4.41 9.49 1.71
CA PRO A 101 5.76 9.38 1.17
C PRO A 101 5.90 8.13 0.28
N PRO A 102 6.75 8.18 -0.76
CA PRO A 102 7.08 6.99 -1.54
C PRO A 102 7.67 5.90 -0.64
N GLY A 103 7.41 4.64 -0.96
CA GLY A 103 7.94 3.52 -0.19
C GLY A 103 7.41 2.17 -0.63
N CYS A 104 7.91 1.12 0.01
CA CYS A 104 7.47 -0.25 -0.23
C CYS A 104 6.80 -0.84 1.02
N PHE A 105 5.85 -1.74 0.82
CA PHE A 105 5.13 -2.44 1.88
C PHE A 105 4.69 -3.83 1.40
N ILE A 106 4.28 -4.67 2.37
CA ILE A 106 3.66 -5.95 2.07
C ILE A 106 2.14 -5.74 1.94
N MET A 107 1.62 -5.93 0.74
CA MET A 107 0.20 -5.82 0.42
C MET A 107 -0.52 -7.16 0.65
N GLY A 108 -1.73 -7.10 1.21
CA GLY A 108 -2.51 -8.27 1.60
C GLY A 108 -2.33 -8.68 3.06
N SER A 109 -3.02 -9.75 3.48
CA SER A 109 -3.05 -10.21 4.88
C SER A 109 -2.32 -11.54 5.08
N PRO A 110 -1.66 -11.75 6.24
CA PRO A 110 -1.10 -13.03 6.65
C PRO A 110 -2.16 -14.13 6.61
N ALA A 111 -1.75 -15.35 6.26
CA ALA A 111 -2.69 -16.48 6.06
C ALA A 111 -3.52 -16.82 7.32
N ASP A 112 -3.00 -16.51 8.50
CA ASP A 112 -3.60 -16.74 9.82
C ASP A 112 -4.26 -15.49 10.43
N GLU A 113 -4.30 -14.35 9.72
CA GLU A 113 -4.95 -13.13 10.21
C GLU A 113 -6.47 -13.36 10.40
N PRO A 114 -7.02 -13.14 11.62
CA PRO A 114 -8.44 -13.34 11.86
C PRO A 114 -9.33 -12.49 10.95
N GLY A 115 -10.31 -13.15 10.32
CA GLY A 115 -11.26 -12.49 9.41
C GLY A 115 -10.74 -12.26 7.99
N ARG A 116 -9.53 -12.74 7.65
CA ARG A 116 -8.98 -12.75 6.29
C ARG A 116 -9.93 -13.40 5.27
N ASN A 117 -10.13 -12.73 4.13
CA ASN A 117 -10.76 -13.32 2.96
C ASN A 117 -9.72 -13.99 2.02
N PRO A 118 -10.14 -14.98 1.20
CA PRO A 118 -9.23 -15.68 0.29
C PRO A 118 -8.53 -14.79 -0.75
N ASP A 119 -9.17 -13.69 -1.17
CA ASP A 119 -8.69 -12.75 -2.19
C ASP A 119 -7.69 -11.71 -1.68
N GLU A 120 -7.30 -11.80 -0.40
CA GLU A 120 -6.33 -10.89 0.24
C GLU A 120 -4.90 -11.41 0.17
N GLY A 121 -4.64 -12.48 -0.58
CA GLY A 121 -3.31 -13.03 -0.76
C GLY A 121 -3.03 -13.49 -2.20
N PRO A 122 -1.81 -13.97 -2.47
CA PRO A 122 -0.69 -14.04 -1.53
C PRO A 122 -0.18 -12.65 -1.11
N GLN A 123 0.43 -12.57 0.06
CA GLN A 123 1.17 -11.37 0.44
C GLN A 123 2.32 -11.16 -0.53
N HIS A 124 2.49 -9.94 -1.02
CA HIS A 124 3.51 -9.59 -1.99
C HIS A 124 4.05 -8.19 -1.72
N GLU A 125 5.30 -7.94 -2.07
CA GLU A 125 5.91 -6.62 -1.94
C GLU A 125 5.40 -5.69 -3.04
N VAL A 126 4.95 -4.52 -2.63
CA VAL A 126 4.51 -3.43 -3.51
C VAL A 126 5.23 -2.15 -3.13
N CYS A 127 5.67 -1.40 -4.12
CA CYS A 127 6.29 -0.10 -3.98
C CYS A 127 5.45 0.96 -4.69
N VAL A 128 5.14 2.04 -3.98
CA VAL A 128 4.35 3.16 -4.50
C VAL A 128 5.17 4.45 -4.52
N SER A 129 4.89 5.30 -5.50
CA SER A 129 5.39 6.66 -5.57
C SER A 129 4.83 7.53 -4.44
N GLY A 130 5.44 8.68 -4.21
CA GLY A 130 4.87 9.69 -3.32
C GLY A 130 3.63 10.32 -3.96
N PHE A 131 2.62 10.62 -3.15
CA PHE A 131 1.40 11.26 -3.60
C PHE A 131 0.72 12.04 -2.47
N TRP A 132 -0.20 12.93 -2.86
CA TRP A 132 -1.09 13.62 -1.93
C TRP A 132 -2.42 12.88 -1.89
N LEU A 133 -2.86 12.44 -0.72
CA LEU A 133 -4.16 11.78 -0.55
C LEU A 133 -5.09 12.65 0.28
N GLY A 134 -6.37 12.72 -0.07
CA GLY A 134 -7.37 13.45 0.71
C GLY A 134 -7.33 13.00 2.18
N ALA A 135 -7.23 13.95 3.11
CA ALA A 135 -7.15 13.65 4.54
C ALA A 135 -8.42 12.93 5.05
N THR A 136 -9.54 13.14 4.35
CA THR A 136 -10.85 12.52 4.62
C THR A 136 -11.47 11.98 3.31
N GLU A 137 -12.59 11.29 3.40
CA GLU A 137 -13.48 11.15 2.25
C GLU A 137 -13.95 12.53 1.76
N VAL A 138 -14.37 12.60 0.49
CA VAL A 138 -14.95 13.83 -0.06
C VAL A 138 -16.28 14.10 0.62
N THR A 139 -16.46 15.32 1.10
CA THR A 139 -17.68 15.71 1.80
C THR A 139 -18.79 16.14 0.85
N GLN A 140 -20.02 16.17 1.36
CA GLN A 140 -21.19 16.66 0.64
C GLN A 140 -21.04 18.13 0.24
N GLY A 141 -20.43 18.96 1.10
CA GLY A 141 -20.10 20.35 0.82
C GLY A 141 -19.12 20.49 -0.34
N GLN A 142 -18.03 19.74 -0.30
CA GLN A 142 -17.01 19.72 -1.35
C GLN A 142 -17.59 19.24 -2.68
N TRP A 143 -18.38 18.17 -2.66
CA TRP A 143 -19.08 17.65 -3.83
C TRP A 143 -19.96 18.71 -4.49
N LYS A 144 -20.83 19.37 -3.70
CA LYS A 144 -21.69 20.47 -4.17
C LYS A 144 -20.87 21.64 -4.71
N ALA A 145 -19.74 21.99 -4.10
CA ALA A 145 -18.90 23.11 -4.54
C ALA A 145 -18.28 22.90 -5.93
N VAL A 146 -18.20 21.65 -6.42
CA VAL A 146 -17.69 21.32 -7.75
C VAL A 146 -18.83 21.07 -8.75
N LEU A 147 -19.84 20.28 -8.37
CA LEU A 147 -20.88 19.79 -9.30
C LEU A 147 -22.26 20.44 -9.12
N GLY A 148 -22.44 21.27 -8.08
CA GLY A 148 -23.66 22.05 -7.84
C GLY A 148 -24.86 21.28 -7.29
N LYS A 149 -24.80 19.95 -7.19
CA LYS A 149 -25.87 19.09 -6.66
C LYS A 149 -25.31 18.08 -5.67
N ASN A 150 -26.10 17.70 -4.66
CA ASN A 150 -25.74 16.65 -3.69
C ASN A 150 -26.56 15.38 -3.94
N PRO A 151 -25.94 14.26 -4.35
CA PRO A 151 -26.64 13.00 -4.59
C PRO A 151 -26.97 12.24 -3.30
N SER A 152 -26.36 12.58 -2.17
CA SER A 152 -26.41 11.82 -0.92
C SER A 152 -27.83 11.56 -0.43
N LEU A 153 -28.07 10.30 -0.06
CA LEU A 153 -29.26 9.86 0.66
C LEU A 153 -29.13 10.24 2.14
N ILE A 154 -27.93 10.11 2.72
CA ILE A 154 -27.64 10.48 4.11
C ILE A 154 -27.25 11.97 4.15
N ALA A 155 -28.21 12.84 3.80
CA ALA A 155 -27.97 14.27 3.66
C ALA A 155 -27.99 15.03 5.01
N ASN A 156 -26.99 14.78 5.87
CA ASN A 156 -26.92 15.29 7.24
C ASN A 156 -26.15 16.61 7.40
N GLY A 157 -25.43 17.06 6.37
CA GLY A 157 -24.69 18.33 6.41
C GLY A 157 -23.46 18.32 5.49
N ASP A 158 -22.80 19.47 5.40
CA ASP A 158 -21.73 19.69 4.42
C ASP A 158 -20.43 18.99 4.78
N ASP A 159 -20.23 18.67 6.06
CA ASP A 159 -19.05 17.99 6.59
C ASP A 159 -19.22 16.45 6.67
N TYR A 160 -20.38 15.93 6.25
CA TYR A 160 -20.58 14.49 6.10
C TYR A 160 -20.00 14.01 4.77
N PRO A 161 -19.52 12.76 4.68
CA PRO A 161 -19.04 12.21 3.42
C PRO A 161 -20.18 12.12 2.40
N VAL A 162 -19.86 12.30 1.12
CA VAL A 162 -20.82 12.14 0.04
C VAL A 162 -21.10 10.65 -0.21
N ASP A 163 -22.36 10.26 -0.06
CA ASP A 163 -22.86 8.92 -0.43
C ASP A 163 -23.73 8.95 -1.69
N MET A 164 -24.25 7.78 -2.11
CA MET A 164 -25.05 7.61 -3.33
C MET A 164 -24.32 8.02 -4.60
N ILE A 165 -23.03 7.66 -4.67
CA ILE A 165 -22.22 7.87 -5.86
C ILE A 165 -21.75 6.52 -6.42
N SER A 166 -21.68 6.47 -7.75
CA SER A 166 -21.07 5.37 -8.47
C SER A 166 -19.59 5.66 -8.75
N TRP A 167 -18.84 4.67 -9.21
CA TRP A 167 -17.45 4.86 -9.63
C TRP A 167 -17.35 5.88 -10.78
N ASP A 168 -18.26 5.81 -11.76
CA ASP A 168 -18.31 6.76 -12.88
C ASP A 168 -18.54 8.20 -12.41
N MET A 169 -19.42 8.39 -11.41
CA MET A 169 -19.64 9.69 -10.79
C MET A 169 -18.38 10.17 -10.05
N ALA A 170 -17.68 9.29 -9.35
CA ALA A 170 -16.44 9.61 -8.63
C ALA A 170 -15.33 10.07 -9.59
N LYS A 171 -15.17 9.39 -10.74
CA LYS A 171 -14.26 9.78 -11.81
C LYS A 171 -14.64 11.13 -12.43
N ALA A 172 -15.94 11.35 -12.67
CA ALA A 172 -16.44 12.62 -13.19
C ALA A 172 -16.16 13.78 -12.21
N TYR A 173 -16.32 13.55 -10.90
CA TYR A 173 -15.98 14.52 -9.86
C TYR A 173 -14.49 14.86 -9.86
N ALA A 174 -13.60 13.87 -9.86
CA ALA A 174 -12.15 14.10 -9.92
C ALA A 174 -11.73 14.94 -11.14
N LYS A 175 -12.30 14.61 -12.31
CA LYS A 175 -12.08 15.37 -13.56
C LYS A 175 -12.61 16.80 -13.47
N ALA A 176 -13.79 17.00 -12.90
CA ALA A 176 -14.40 18.32 -12.75
C ALA A 176 -13.60 19.20 -11.78
N LEU A 177 -13.17 18.63 -10.64
CA LEU A 177 -12.32 19.32 -9.68
C LEU A 177 -10.99 19.73 -10.33
N GLY A 178 -10.34 18.82 -11.06
CA GLY A 178 -9.07 19.10 -11.72
C GLY A 178 -9.16 20.25 -12.73
N LYS A 179 -10.25 20.31 -13.50
CA LYS A 179 -10.52 21.46 -14.39
C LYS A 179 -10.69 22.77 -13.63
N LYS A 180 -11.32 22.75 -12.45
CA LYS A 180 -11.58 23.94 -11.64
C LYS A 180 -10.33 24.44 -10.91
N SER A 181 -9.46 23.54 -10.49
CA SER A 181 -8.25 23.83 -9.70
C SER A 181 -7.00 24.03 -10.55
N GLY A 182 -6.98 23.53 -11.79
CA GLY A 182 -5.76 23.45 -12.60
C GLY A 182 -4.77 22.38 -12.10
N GLN A 183 -5.25 21.42 -11.30
CA GLN A 183 -4.47 20.29 -10.78
C GLN A 183 -4.99 18.96 -11.35
N THR A 184 -4.19 17.91 -11.24
CA THR A 184 -4.62 16.55 -11.59
C THR A 184 -5.12 15.82 -10.35
N PHE A 185 -6.32 15.26 -10.43
CA PHE A 185 -6.89 14.38 -9.41
C PHE A 185 -7.40 13.09 -10.04
N ARG A 186 -7.32 12.01 -9.28
CA ARG A 186 -7.89 10.69 -9.62
C ARG A 186 -8.32 9.95 -8.35
N LEU A 187 -8.92 8.78 -8.52
CA LEU A 187 -9.07 7.84 -7.41
C LEU A 187 -7.70 7.22 -7.10
N PRO A 188 -7.44 6.78 -5.86
CA PRO A 188 -6.24 5.99 -5.56
C PRO A 188 -6.31 4.64 -6.28
N THR A 189 -5.15 4.05 -6.56
CA THR A 189 -5.10 2.61 -6.83
C THR A 189 -5.37 1.85 -5.55
N GLU A 190 -5.73 0.57 -5.66
CA GLU A 190 -5.92 -0.30 -4.51
C GLU A 190 -4.67 -0.38 -3.62
N ALA A 191 -3.49 -0.39 -4.25
CA ALA A 191 -2.21 -0.43 -3.56
C ALA A 191 -1.89 0.87 -2.83
N GLU A 192 -2.10 2.02 -3.49
CA GLU A 192 -1.95 3.32 -2.85
C GLU A 192 -2.88 3.48 -1.65
N TRP A 193 -4.12 2.99 -1.78
CA TRP A 193 -5.09 3.00 -0.69
C TRP A 193 -4.64 2.13 0.49
N GLU A 194 -4.19 0.89 0.25
CA GLU A 194 -3.75 -0.01 1.34
C GLU A 194 -2.50 0.53 2.04
N TYR A 195 -1.52 1.00 1.26
CA TYR A 195 -0.31 1.61 1.79
C TYR A 195 -0.63 2.80 2.71
N ALA A 196 -1.53 3.67 2.24
CA ALA A 196 -1.98 4.82 2.98
C ALA A 196 -2.80 4.44 4.22
N ALA A 197 -3.64 3.41 4.16
CA ALA A 197 -4.43 2.92 5.29
C ALA A 197 -3.51 2.37 6.40
N ARG A 198 -2.52 1.56 6.02
CA ARG A 198 -1.53 0.99 6.95
C ARG A 198 -0.64 2.04 7.58
N ALA A 199 -0.23 3.07 6.83
CA ALA A 199 0.66 4.12 7.33
C ALA A 199 1.90 3.59 8.09
N GLY A 200 2.49 2.50 7.59
CA GLY A 200 3.65 1.83 8.16
C GLY A 200 3.36 0.68 9.13
N THR A 201 2.11 0.43 9.52
CA THR A 201 1.76 -0.70 10.38
C THR A 201 1.67 -2.03 9.61
N LEU A 202 2.09 -3.11 10.26
CA LEU A 202 1.88 -4.48 9.77
C LEU A 202 0.60 -5.13 10.32
N THR A 203 -0.04 -4.46 11.28
CA THR A 203 -1.25 -4.94 11.96
C THR A 203 -2.48 -4.84 11.07
N PRO A 204 -3.58 -5.54 11.42
CA PRO A 204 -4.84 -5.49 10.67
C PRO A 204 -5.44 -4.09 10.58
N TYR A 205 -5.25 -3.23 11.58
CA TYR A 205 -5.69 -1.84 11.57
C TYR A 205 -4.51 -0.90 11.79
N ALA A 206 -4.61 0.35 11.33
CA ALA A 206 -3.63 1.40 11.61
C ALA A 206 -3.42 1.67 13.11
N PHE A 207 -4.37 1.22 13.93
CA PHE A 207 -4.37 1.39 15.39
C PHE A 207 -3.91 0.14 16.15
N GLY A 208 -3.42 -0.89 15.47
CA GLY A 208 -2.97 -2.16 16.06
C GLY A 208 -3.87 -3.34 15.69
N ASP A 209 -3.97 -4.31 16.60
CA ASP A 209 -4.63 -5.61 16.35
C ASP A 209 -6.15 -5.60 16.54
N ALA A 210 -6.70 -4.52 17.10
CA ALA A 210 -8.12 -4.37 17.35
C ALA A 210 -8.59 -2.96 16.97
N ILE A 211 -9.88 -2.84 16.71
CA ILE A 211 -10.55 -1.56 16.45
C ILE A 211 -11.77 -1.42 17.36
N SER A 212 -11.98 -0.21 17.85
CA SER A 212 -13.10 0.14 18.72
C SER A 212 -13.94 1.27 18.12
N GLN A 213 -15.17 1.45 18.62
CA GLN A 213 -16.07 2.50 18.15
C GLN A 213 -15.59 3.93 18.49
N ASP A 214 -14.58 4.07 19.36
CA ASP A 214 -13.91 5.35 19.64
C ASP A 214 -12.84 5.69 18.57
N GLN A 215 -12.55 4.77 17.66
CA GLN A 215 -11.55 4.91 16.59
C GLN A 215 -12.16 4.95 15.19
N ALA A 216 -13.39 4.46 15.02
CA ALA A 216 -14.03 4.38 13.72
C ALA A 216 -15.56 4.26 13.79
N SER A 217 -16.20 4.64 12.69
CA SER A 217 -17.65 4.50 12.48
C SER A 217 -17.97 3.17 11.79
N PHE A 218 -18.50 2.20 12.53
CA PHE A 218 -18.86 0.87 12.02
C PHE A 218 -19.94 0.16 12.88
N GLU A 219 -20.45 -0.99 12.41
CA GLU A 219 -21.47 -1.81 13.09
C GLU A 219 -22.72 -1.06 13.60
N LYS A 220 -23.06 0.08 13.00
CA LYS A 220 -24.24 0.83 13.45
C LYS A 220 -25.50 0.13 12.97
N ARG A 221 -26.42 -0.07 13.90
CA ARG A 221 -27.75 -0.61 13.60
C ARG A 221 -28.52 0.40 12.75
N TYR A 222 -28.99 -0.05 11.59
CA TYR A 222 -30.04 0.62 10.86
C TYR A 222 -31.26 -0.30 10.74
N SER A 223 -32.43 0.30 10.77
CA SER A 223 -33.67 -0.37 10.44
C SER A 223 -34.31 0.47 9.35
N LEU A 224 -34.55 -0.15 8.19
CA LEU A 224 -35.53 0.37 7.26
C LEU A 224 -36.87 0.24 7.98
N PRO A 225 -37.64 1.32 8.18
CA PRO A 225 -39.01 1.19 8.64
C PRO A 225 -39.66 0.17 7.72
N ALA A 226 -40.17 -0.93 8.30
CA ALA A 226 -40.92 -1.91 7.53
C ALA A 226 -41.87 -1.11 6.65
N GLU A 227 -41.73 -1.25 5.33
CA GLU A 227 -42.65 -0.66 4.37
C GLU A 227 -44.01 -0.95 4.96
N ARG A 228 -44.73 0.11 5.40
CA ARG A 228 -46.00 -0.07 6.11
C ARG A 228 -46.82 -0.93 5.18
N THR A 229 -46.88 -2.22 5.49
CA THR A 229 -47.50 -3.25 4.65
C THR A 229 -48.83 -2.66 4.31
N VAL A 230 -49.07 -2.44 3.01
CA VAL A 230 -50.22 -1.72 2.46
C VAL A 230 -51.42 -2.10 3.31
N SER A 231 -51.76 -1.21 4.25
CA SER A 231 -52.68 -1.58 5.31
C SER A 231 -53.97 -1.91 4.60
N LYS A 232 -54.46 -3.14 4.75
CA LYS A 232 -55.69 -3.64 4.12
C LYS A 232 -56.69 -2.50 3.99
N ARG A 233 -56.86 -2.08 2.74
CA ARG A 233 -57.81 -1.10 2.20
C ARG A 233 -58.87 -0.65 3.23
N LYS A 234 -58.59 0.38 4.03
CA LYS A 234 -59.62 1.05 4.83
C LYS A 234 -60.38 2.03 3.93
N SER A 235 -61.71 1.92 3.96
CA SER A 235 -62.66 2.56 3.06
C SER A 235 -62.48 4.08 2.99
N ARG A 236 -62.59 4.62 1.78
CA ARG A 236 -62.61 6.05 1.45
C ARG A 236 -63.62 6.79 2.33
N LYS A 237 -63.15 7.68 3.21
CA LYS A 237 -63.86 8.93 3.58
C LYS A 237 -62.87 9.89 4.23
N SER A 238 -62.97 11.16 3.85
CA SER A 238 -62.18 12.32 4.29
C SER A 238 -60.77 12.46 3.69
N ARG A 239 -60.68 13.41 2.75
CA ARG A 239 -59.49 13.89 2.05
C ARG A 239 -58.92 15.06 2.86
N ARG A 240 -58.03 14.79 3.82
CA ARG A 240 -57.20 15.83 4.46
C ARG A 240 -55.81 15.75 3.83
N LYS A 241 -55.44 16.76 3.03
CA LYS A 241 -54.07 16.93 2.52
C LYS A 241 -53.18 17.32 3.71
N THR A 242 -52.79 16.36 4.54
CA THR A 242 -51.67 16.55 5.44
C THR A 242 -50.41 16.58 4.58
N ALA A 243 -49.72 17.71 4.56
CA ALA A 243 -48.38 17.78 3.99
C ALA A 243 -47.56 16.66 4.63
N ARG A 244 -47.16 15.66 3.83
CA ARG A 244 -46.23 14.63 4.30
C ARG A 244 -44.95 15.37 4.66
N PRO A 245 -44.44 15.30 5.90
CA PRO A 245 -43.10 15.80 6.16
C PRO A 245 -42.17 15.06 5.19
N LYS A 246 -41.39 15.82 4.41
CA LYS A 246 -40.31 15.26 3.60
C LYS A 246 -39.23 14.79 4.57
N VAL A 247 -39.44 13.65 5.22
CA VAL A 247 -38.36 12.94 5.91
C VAL A 247 -37.49 12.37 4.79
N ARG A 248 -36.49 13.15 4.35
CA ARG A 248 -35.53 12.73 3.33
C ARG A 248 -34.32 12.01 3.96
N THR A 249 -34.18 12.09 5.27
CA THR A 249 -33.15 11.38 6.05
C THR A 249 -33.82 10.25 6.82
N TRP A 250 -33.42 9.01 6.54
CA TRP A 250 -33.84 7.89 7.36
C TRP A 250 -33.19 8.07 8.74
N PRO A 251 -33.96 8.17 9.83
CA PRO A 251 -33.44 8.60 11.15
C PRO A 251 -32.38 7.66 11.74
N ASN A 252 -32.15 6.49 11.12
CA ASN A 252 -31.22 5.48 11.60
C ASN A 252 -30.08 5.15 10.59
N MET A 253 -29.82 5.99 9.59
CA MET A 253 -28.64 5.86 8.72
C MET A 253 -27.63 6.94 9.10
N HIS A 254 -26.44 6.54 9.57
CA HIS A 254 -25.51 7.48 10.20
C HIS A 254 -24.08 7.22 9.72
N THR A 255 -23.69 7.89 8.66
CA THR A 255 -22.29 8.31 8.52
C THR A 255 -21.95 9.28 9.66
N ASN A 256 -20.66 9.42 9.97
CA ASN A 256 -20.19 10.49 10.84
C ASN A 256 -19.71 11.67 10.00
N VAL A 257 -19.59 12.84 10.65
CA VAL A 257 -18.79 13.93 10.11
C VAL A 257 -17.39 13.39 9.85
N VAL A 258 -16.80 13.72 8.71
CA VAL A 258 -15.44 13.26 8.40
C VAL A 258 -14.45 13.78 9.45
N ALA A 259 -13.36 13.03 9.70
CA ALA A 259 -12.39 13.34 10.74
C ALA A 259 -12.99 13.43 12.16
N SER A 260 -14.06 12.68 12.44
CA SER A 260 -14.59 12.54 13.82
C SER A 260 -13.66 11.74 14.75
N PHE A 261 -12.77 10.92 14.17
CA PHE A 261 -11.85 10.04 14.89
C PHE A 261 -10.39 10.41 14.60
N GLN A 262 -9.47 9.86 15.40
CA GLN A 262 -8.04 10.11 15.23
C GLN A 262 -7.54 9.64 13.86
N PRO A 263 -6.61 10.38 13.23
CA PRO A 263 -6.00 9.94 11.99
C PRO A 263 -4.95 8.85 12.23
N ASN A 264 -4.54 8.16 11.17
CA ASN A 264 -3.35 7.33 11.18
C ASN A 264 -2.05 8.18 11.10
N ALA A 265 -0.87 7.52 11.03
CA ALA A 265 0.43 8.19 11.05
C ALA A 265 0.71 9.12 9.84
N PHE A 266 -0.08 9.03 8.76
CA PHE A 266 -0.03 9.97 7.63
C PHE A 266 -1.06 11.10 7.73
N GLY A 267 -1.77 11.21 8.85
CA GLY A 267 -2.81 12.22 9.06
C GLY A 267 -4.10 11.91 8.29
N LEU A 268 -4.33 10.65 7.89
CA LEU A 268 -5.52 10.24 7.15
C LEU A 268 -6.59 9.72 8.11
N HIS A 269 -7.80 10.27 8.01
CA HIS A 269 -8.95 9.89 8.82
C HIS A 269 -9.84 8.89 8.09
N ASP A 270 -10.64 8.16 8.87
CA ASP A 270 -11.75 7.32 8.39
C ASP A 270 -11.33 6.18 7.43
N MET A 271 -10.05 5.81 7.41
CA MET A 271 -9.55 4.68 6.59
C MET A 271 -10.12 3.31 7.00
N HIS A 272 -10.81 3.22 8.14
CA HIS A 272 -11.37 1.99 8.72
C HIS A 272 -12.87 2.10 9.03
N GLY A 273 -13.69 2.53 8.07
CA GLY A 273 -15.15 2.54 8.23
C GLY A 273 -15.78 3.75 7.55
N ASN A 274 -16.88 4.22 8.13
CA ASN A 274 -17.70 5.33 7.61
C ASN A 274 -18.29 5.04 6.21
N LEU A 275 -17.57 5.21 5.10
CA LEU A 275 -18.01 4.76 3.77
C LEU A 275 -16.94 3.93 3.08
N TRP A 276 -17.40 2.97 2.26
CA TRP A 276 -16.50 2.27 1.34
C TRP A 276 -15.97 3.27 0.31
N GLU A 277 -14.69 3.17 -0.04
CA GLU A 277 -14.05 4.10 -0.95
C GLU A 277 -13.72 3.43 -2.30
N TRP A 278 -14.18 4.03 -3.39
CA TRP A 278 -13.85 3.61 -4.75
C TRP A 278 -12.36 3.79 -5.07
N CYS A 279 -11.74 2.75 -5.65
CA CYS A 279 -10.39 2.79 -6.21
C CYS A 279 -10.43 2.72 -7.75
N GLU A 280 -9.32 3.02 -8.43
CA GLU A 280 -9.23 2.93 -9.90
C GLU A 280 -9.33 1.52 -10.45
N ASP A 281 -8.81 0.56 -9.69
CA ASP A 281 -8.56 -0.80 -10.13
C ASP A 281 -9.84 -1.54 -10.52
N VAL A 282 -9.74 -2.30 -11.61
CA VAL A 282 -10.66 -3.40 -11.86
C VAL A 282 -10.42 -4.49 -10.81
N TYR A 283 -11.47 -4.89 -10.12
CA TYR A 283 -11.37 -5.95 -9.14
C TYR A 283 -11.11 -7.29 -9.84
N ASP A 284 -10.06 -7.97 -9.40
CA ASP A 284 -9.74 -9.36 -9.72
C ASP A 284 -9.24 -10.05 -8.45
N ALA A 285 -9.89 -11.16 -8.08
CA ALA A 285 -9.59 -11.92 -6.87
C ALA A 285 -8.20 -12.58 -6.92
N HIS A 286 -7.65 -12.79 -8.12
CA HIS A 286 -6.34 -13.39 -8.36
C HIS A 286 -5.28 -12.37 -8.77
N TYR A 287 -5.59 -11.07 -8.72
CA TYR A 287 -4.64 -10.05 -9.15
C TYR A 287 -3.32 -10.10 -8.38
N TYR A 288 -3.37 -10.44 -7.08
CA TYR A 288 -2.19 -10.48 -6.22
C TYR A 288 -1.17 -11.56 -6.64
N ASP A 289 -1.61 -12.62 -7.33
CA ASP A 289 -0.71 -13.66 -7.87
C ASP A 289 0.22 -13.13 -8.98
N ARG A 290 -0.16 -12.01 -9.60
CA ARG A 290 0.46 -11.46 -10.81
C ARG A 290 0.65 -9.95 -10.75
N SER A 291 0.54 -9.37 -9.56
CA SER A 291 0.67 -7.94 -9.31
C SER A 291 2.12 -7.51 -9.53
N PRO A 292 2.39 -6.46 -10.33
CA PRO A 292 3.73 -5.94 -10.47
C PRO A 292 4.17 -5.25 -9.18
N ARG A 293 5.49 -5.23 -8.92
CA ARG A 293 6.06 -4.63 -7.72
C ARG A 293 5.88 -3.12 -7.67
N GLU A 294 6.06 -2.41 -8.79
CA GLU A 294 6.12 -0.94 -8.80
C GLU A 294 4.82 -0.33 -9.32
N ASN A 295 4.20 0.54 -8.51
CA ASN A 295 2.96 1.25 -8.79
C ASN A 295 1.87 0.36 -9.43
N PRO A 296 1.51 -0.78 -8.83
CA PRO A 296 0.52 -1.67 -9.41
C PRO A 296 -0.83 -0.98 -9.56
N GLN A 297 -1.43 -1.21 -10.72
CA GLN A 297 -2.78 -0.83 -11.06
C GLN A 297 -3.36 -1.89 -11.98
N ASN A 298 -4.47 -2.51 -11.58
CA ASN A 298 -5.21 -3.40 -12.47
C ASN A 298 -6.07 -2.59 -13.44
N ALA A 299 -5.52 -2.29 -14.61
CA ALA A 299 -6.20 -1.60 -15.71
C ALA A 299 -6.79 -2.54 -16.77
N SER A 300 -6.96 -3.83 -16.46
CA SER A 300 -7.60 -4.79 -17.36
C SER A 300 -9.06 -4.44 -17.65
N GLU A 301 -9.66 -5.11 -18.63
CA GLU A 301 -11.12 -5.12 -18.74
C GLU A 301 -11.74 -5.88 -17.57
N GLY A 302 -12.95 -5.49 -17.17
CA GLY A 302 -13.72 -6.17 -16.14
C GLY A 302 -15.01 -5.46 -15.77
N VAL A 303 -15.84 -6.15 -14.98
CA VAL A 303 -17.22 -5.73 -14.69
C VAL A 303 -17.38 -4.98 -13.36
N SER A 304 -16.36 -5.00 -12.51
CA SER A 304 -16.42 -4.42 -11.17
C SER A 304 -15.14 -3.69 -10.80
N ARG A 305 -15.28 -2.65 -9.98
CA ARG A 305 -14.19 -1.83 -9.47
C ARG A 305 -13.96 -2.14 -7.99
N VAL A 306 -12.72 -1.95 -7.55
CA VAL A 306 -12.31 -2.18 -6.16
C VAL A 306 -12.96 -1.17 -5.21
N LEU A 307 -13.38 -1.66 -4.04
CA LEU A 307 -13.83 -0.90 -2.89
C LEU A 307 -12.99 -1.25 -1.66
N ARG A 308 -12.66 -0.25 -0.83
CA ARG A 308 -11.79 -0.40 0.36
C ARG A 308 -12.36 0.29 1.60
N GLY A 309 -11.84 -0.09 2.78
CA GLY A 309 -12.11 0.59 4.07
C GLY A 309 -13.30 0.08 4.89
N GLY A 310 -14.33 -0.45 4.24
CA GLY A 310 -15.57 -0.77 4.94
C GLY A 310 -16.47 0.45 5.09
N SER A 311 -17.55 0.33 5.87
CA SER A 311 -18.55 1.38 6.03
C SER A 311 -19.14 1.36 7.44
N TRP A 312 -20.01 2.31 7.73
CA TRP A 312 -20.72 2.46 9.00
C TRP A 312 -21.57 1.24 9.41
N VAL A 313 -21.88 0.30 8.49
CA VAL A 313 -22.57 -0.98 8.80
C VAL A 313 -21.65 -2.19 8.84
N THR A 314 -20.41 -2.02 8.39
CA THR A 314 -19.45 -3.13 8.23
C THR A 314 -19.02 -3.64 9.60
N LYS A 315 -18.74 -4.94 9.72
CA LYS A 315 -18.26 -5.57 10.96
C LYS A 315 -16.83 -5.16 11.27
N ALA A 316 -16.47 -5.09 12.55
CA ALA A 316 -15.10 -4.77 12.98
C ALA A 316 -14.06 -5.62 12.24
N SER A 317 -14.28 -6.95 12.19
CA SER A 317 -13.40 -7.93 11.56
C SER A 317 -13.16 -7.75 10.05
N THR A 318 -13.94 -6.90 9.38
CA THR A 318 -13.80 -6.61 7.94
C THR A 318 -13.43 -5.14 7.68
N LEU A 319 -13.05 -4.37 8.69
CA LEU A 319 -12.47 -3.02 8.53
C LEU A 319 -10.94 -3.03 8.42
N ARG A 320 -10.35 -4.23 8.33
CA ARG A 320 -8.89 -4.41 8.26
C ARG A 320 -8.34 -3.71 7.01
N SER A 321 -7.12 -3.18 7.09
CA SER A 321 -6.42 -2.53 5.98
C SER A 321 -6.39 -3.41 4.73
N ALA A 322 -6.21 -4.72 4.91
CA ALA A 322 -6.15 -5.69 3.82
C ALA A 322 -7.51 -6.02 3.19
N ASN A 323 -8.64 -5.74 3.84
CA ASN A 323 -9.95 -6.25 3.41
C ASN A 323 -10.43 -5.65 2.08
N ARG A 324 -10.59 -6.50 1.07
CA ARG A 324 -10.96 -6.11 -0.30
C ARG A 324 -12.46 -6.29 -0.53
N SER A 325 -13.04 -5.45 -1.39
CA SER A 325 -14.41 -5.59 -1.85
C SER A 325 -14.54 -5.04 -3.27
N ARG A 326 -15.73 -5.15 -3.85
CA ARG A 326 -16.01 -4.70 -5.22
C ARG A 326 -17.44 -4.23 -5.40
N GLY A 327 -17.64 -3.37 -6.39
CA GLY A 327 -18.96 -2.97 -6.84
C GLY A 327 -18.99 -2.77 -8.35
N TRP A 328 -20.19 -2.82 -8.93
CA TRP A 328 -20.37 -2.42 -10.33
C TRP A 328 -20.17 -0.91 -10.48
N PRO A 329 -19.52 -0.43 -11.56
CA PRO A 329 -19.11 0.96 -11.68
C PRO A 329 -20.28 1.96 -11.77
N ASP A 330 -21.46 1.49 -12.14
CA ASP A 330 -22.72 2.25 -12.23
C ASP A 330 -23.56 2.18 -10.94
N LEU A 331 -23.26 1.24 -10.03
CA LEU A 331 -23.99 1.08 -8.78
C LEU A 331 -23.65 2.21 -7.80
N HIS A 332 -24.69 2.91 -7.33
CA HIS A 332 -24.59 3.93 -6.30
C HIS A 332 -25.40 3.53 -5.06
N THR A 333 -24.78 3.54 -3.89
CA THR A 333 -25.45 3.18 -2.62
C THR A 333 -25.09 4.17 -1.52
N ALA A 334 -25.85 4.16 -0.43
CA ALA A 334 -25.57 4.96 0.76
C ALA A 334 -24.35 4.47 1.58
N PHE A 335 -23.63 3.47 1.08
CA PHE A 335 -22.43 2.93 1.70
C PHE A 335 -21.17 3.25 0.91
N TYR A 336 -21.29 3.84 -0.29
CA TYR A 336 -20.17 4.10 -1.19
C TYR A 336 -19.89 5.60 -1.26
N GLY A 337 -18.64 5.94 -0.99
CA GLY A 337 -18.06 7.26 -1.10
C GLY A 337 -16.77 7.22 -1.91
N LEU A 338 -15.90 8.20 -1.69
CA LEU A 338 -14.63 8.30 -2.38
C LEU A 338 -13.64 9.17 -1.59
N ARG A 339 -12.37 8.97 -1.90
CA ARG A 339 -11.26 9.84 -1.52
C ARG A 339 -10.47 10.15 -2.77
N LEU A 340 -9.93 11.36 -2.87
CA LEU A 340 -9.14 11.77 -4.02
C LEU A 340 -7.65 11.67 -3.75
N LEU A 341 -6.93 11.31 -4.80
CA LEU A 341 -5.48 11.37 -4.86
C LEU A 341 -5.06 12.45 -5.87
N ARG A 342 -4.06 13.24 -5.48
CA ARG A 342 -3.30 14.13 -6.36
C ARG A 342 -1.87 13.58 -6.51
N PRO A 343 -1.43 13.27 -7.75
CA PRO A 343 -0.09 12.75 -7.97
C PRO A 343 1.00 13.72 -7.48
N ARG A 344 2.19 13.19 -7.16
CA ARG A 344 3.39 14.02 -6.99
C ARG A 344 3.61 14.86 -8.25
N ALA A 345 3.93 16.14 -8.07
CA ALA A 345 4.30 16.99 -9.19
C ALA A 345 5.60 16.47 -9.82
N GLU A 346 5.62 16.28 -11.13
CA GLU A 346 6.87 15.99 -11.84
C GLU A 346 7.78 17.23 -11.81
N SER A 347 9.09 17.02 -11.65
CA SER A 347 10.06 18.11 -11.73
C SER A 347 10.00 18.74 -13.13
N LYS A 348 9.92 20.08 -13.19
CA LYS A 348 9.97 20.81 -14.46
C LYS A 348 11.31 20.68 -15.18
N ASP A 349 12.32 20.17 -14.49
CA ASP A 349 13.62 19.80 -15.07
C ASP A 349 13.47 18.45 -15.78
N GLY A 350 12.91 18.49 -17.00
CA GLY A 350 13.10 17.40 -17.95
C GLY A 350 14.59 17.17 -18.23
N PRO A 351 15.00 16.04 -18.84
CA PRO A 351 16.40 15.79 -19.13
C PRO A 351 16.99 16.97 -19.88
N ALA A 352 18.08 17.54 -19.34
CA ALA A 352 18.76 18.70 -19.91
C ALA A 352 18.92 18.47 -21.42
N LYS A 353 18.29 19.32 -22.23
CA LYS A 353 18.48 19.30 -23.68
C LYS A 353 19.96 19.59 -23.93
N ILE A 354 20.74 18.55 -24.18
CA ILE A 354 22.11 18.68 -24.65
C ILE A 354 22.00 19.31 -26.04
N SER A 355 22.26 20.62 -26.15
CA SER A 355 22.42 21.25 -27.44
C SER A 355 23.77 20.80 -28.00
N HIS A 356 23.75 19.95 -29.02
CA HIS A 356 24.92 19.75 -29.85
C HIS A 356 25.15 21.05 -30.63
N ARG A 357 26.23 21.75 -30.31
CA ARG A 357 26.85 22.75 -31.18
C ARG A 357 28.07 22.13 -31.83
#